data_AF-A0A1G6SMF7-F1
#
_entry.id   AF-A0A1G6SMF7-F1
#
_cell.length_a   1.000
_cell.length_b   1.000
_cell.length_c   1.000
_cell.angle_alpha   90.00
_cell.angle_beta   90.00
_cell.angle_gamma   90.00
#
_symmetry.space_group_name_H-M   'P 1'
#
loop_
_entity.id
_entity.type
_entity.pdbx_description
1 polymer ?
#
loop_
_entity_poly.entity_id
_entity_poly.type
_entity_poly.pdbx_seq_one_letter_code
_entity_poly.pdbx_strand_id
1 'polypeptide(L)'
;MGITTLVALATSALLVTAPSADLPPLDPALMLASISGLPNTDVSAAIVQVRGSAGEWAGTAGVADIHTACPVPQDGRFRVGSITKTFTATAVLQLAARGRIDLGRDVRSYLPDLLPAEYPPITIRQLLNYTAGLSGIDFDHKDPAWFLAHGSTPGHRASSSTSRCGASRWSSRPGPSSSMGTSPTTSWAW
;
A
#
# COMPACT_ATOMS: atom_id res chain seq x y z
N MET A 1 59.70 -28.36 -24.76
CA MET A 1 59.13 -27.05 -25.15
C MET A 1 57.63 -27.24 -25.32
N GLY A 2 56.82 -26.83 -24.35
CA GLY A 2 55.36 -26.95 -24.37
C GLY A 2 54.73 -25.57 -24.22
N ILE A 3 53.91 -25.17 -25.17
CA ILE A 3 53.25 -23.85 -25.20
C ILE A 3 51.92 -23.99 -24.47
N THR A 4 51.78 -23.31 -23.33
CA THR A 4 50.52 -23.24 -22.57
C THR A 4 49.73 -22.03 -23.05
N THR A 5 48.64 -22.27 -23.78
CA THR A 5 47.72 -21.22 -24.25
C THR A 5 46.75 -20.85 -23.13
N LEU A 6 46.77 -19.59 -22.70
CA LEU A 6 45.83 -18.98 -21.75
C LEU A 6 44.63 -18.44 -22.54
N VAL A 7 43.42 -18.95 -22.25
CA VAL A 7 42.16 -18.39 -22.78
C VAL A 7 41.58 -17.46 -21.73
N ALA A 8 41.52 -16.17 -22.04
CA ALA A 8 40.85 -15.15 -21.23
C ALA A 8 39.36 -15.09 -21.61
N LEU A 9 38.47 -15.45 -20.67
CA LEU A 9 37.03 -15.28 -20.83
C LEU A 9 36.64 -13.87 -20.38
N ALA A 10 36.38 -12.99 -21.34
CA ALA A 10 35.74 -11.69 -21.08
C ALA A 10 34.25 -11.92 -20.77
N THR A 11 33.83 -11.62 -19.55
CA THR A 11 32.41 -11.62 -19.16
C THR A 11 31.80 -10.28 -19.52
N SER A 12 31.10 -10.22 -20.65
CA SER A 12 30.28 -9.07 -21.02
C SER A 12 29.06 -9.00 -20.11
N ALA A 13 29.00 -8.01 -19.22
CA ALA A 13 27.78 -7.69 -18.49
C ALA A 13 26.79 -7.01 -19.46
N LEU A 14 25.73 -7.72 -19.83
CA LEU A 14 24.59 -7.14 -20.53
C LEU A 14 23.82 -6.25 -19.55
N LEU A 15 23.91 -4.94 -19.72
CA LEU A 15 22.96 -4.00 -19.15
C LEU A 15 21.60 -4.29 -19.80
N VAL A 16 20.73 -5.00 -19.10
CA VAL A 16 19.31 -5.10 -19.47
C VAL A 16 18.68 -3.76 -19.11
N THR A 17 18.65 -2.84 -20.07
CA THR A 17 17.74 -1.69 -20.01
C THR A 17 16.35 -2.24 -20.26
N ALA A 18 15.57 -2.45 -19.19
CA ALA A 18 14.15 -2.75 -19.36
C ALA A 18 13.52 -1.59 -20.14
N PRO A 19 12.77 -1.84 -21.23
CA PRO A 19 12.03 -0.78 -21.89
C PRO A 19 11.10 -0.18 -20.85
N SER A 20 11.29 1.10 -20.55
CA SER A 20 10.24 1.87 -19.88
C SER A 20 9.13 1.96 -20.90
N ALA A 21 8.14 1.07 -20.80
CA ALA A 21 6.92 1.25 -21.56
C ALA A 21 6.33 2.58 -21.08
N ASP A 22 6.31 3.58 -21.95
CA ASP A 22 5.61 4.83 -21.67
C ASP A 22 4.14 4.46 -21.43
N LEU A 23 3.73 4.60 -20.17
CA LEU A 23 2.35 4.38 -19.79
C LEU A 23 1.50 5.45 -20.47
N PRO A 24 0.32 5.09 -21.02
CA PRO A 24 -0.58 6.09 -21.56
C PRO A 24 -0.95 7.10 -20.45
N PRO A 25 -1.17 8.38 -20.79
CA PRO A 25 -1.62 9.38 -19.83
C PRO A 25 -2.89 8.90 -19.10
N LEU A 26 -3.03 9.27 -17.83
CA LEU A 26 -4.25 8.97 -17.10
C LEU A 26 -5.44 9.67 -17.77
N ASP A 27 -6.53 8.94 -18.00
CA ASP A 27 -7.80 9.49 -18.43
C ASP A 27 -8.67 9.81 -17.21
N PRO A 28 -8.87 11.10 -16.84
CA PRO A 28 -9.63 11.45 -15.65
C PRO A 28 -11.09 11.01 -15.70
N ALA A 29 -11.69 10.91 -16.88
CA ALA A 29 -13.07 10.48 -17.05
C ALA A 29 -13.20 8.98 -16.79
N LEU A 30 -12.26 8.17 -17.29
CA LEU A 30 -12.23 6.74 -16.99
C LEU A 30 -11.91 6.48 -15.51
N MET A 31 -11.00 7.26 -14.91
CA MET A 31 -10.70 7.15 -13.49
C MET A 31 -11.92 7.50 -12.63
N LEU A 32 -12.65 8.56 -12.96
CA LEU A 32 -13.90 8.90 -12.27
C LEU A 32 -14.99 7.82 -12.48
N ALA A 33 -15.13 7.31 -13.69
CA ALA A 33 -16.10 6.25 -14.01
C ALA A 33 -15.84 4.96 -13.20
N SER A 34 -14.59 4.67 -12.83
CA SER A 34 -14.24 3.51 -12.00
C SER A 34 -14.86 3.53 -10.60
N ILE A 35 -15.22 4.72 -10.09
CA ILE A 35 -15.81 4.91 -8.75
C ILE A 35 -17.20 5.56 -8.78
N SER A 36 -17.76 5.87 -9.95
CA SER A 36 -19.03 6.61 -10.07
C SER A 36 -20.25 5.80 -9.64
N GLY A 37 -20.14 4.48 -9.52
CA GLY A 37 -21.19 3.59 -9.01
C GLY A 37 -21.29 3.56 -7.48
N LEU A 38 -20.52 4.40 -6.78
CA LEU A 38 -20.48 4.47 -5.32
C LEU A 38 -21.18 5.76 -4.82
N PRO A 39 -21.88 5.70 -3.68
CA PRO A 39 -22.06 4.54 -2.80
C PRO A 39 -23.08 3.54 -3.36
N ASN A 40 -23.03 2.29 -2.90
CA ASN A 40 -24.03 1.26 -3.18
C ASN A 40 -24.35 0.45 -1.90
N THR A 41 -25.04 -0.68 -2.03
CA THR A 41 -25.43 -1.52 -0.87
C THR A 41 -24.25 -2.12 -0.11
N ASP A 42 -23.11 -2.29 -0.78
CA ASP A 42 -21.96 -3.03 -0.26
C ASP A 42 -20.82 -2.09 0.16
N VAL A 43 -20.72 -0.93 -0.49
CA VAL A 43 -19.61 0.02 -0.33
C VAL A 43 -20.15 1.44 -0.13
N SER A 44 -19.83 2.03 1.02
CA SER A 44 -20.25 3.38 1.38
C SER A 44 -19.36 4.49 0.80
N ALA A 45 -18.07 4.22 0.57
CA ALA A 45 -17.14 5.24 0.08
C ALA A 45 -15.89 4.64 -0.58
N ALA A 46 -15.24 5.46 -1.41
CA ALA A 46 -13.90 5.21 -1.92
C ALA A 46 -13.09 6.51 -1.97
N ILE A 47 -11.79 6.39 -1.71
CA ILE A 47 -10.77 7.40 -2.03
C ILE A 47 -9.73 6.68 -2.88
N VAL A 48 -9.42 7.23 -4.04
CA VAL A 48 -8.44 6.67 -4.97
C VAL A 48 -7.41 7.73 -5.29
N GLN A 49 -6.13 7.37 -5.19
CA GLN A 49 -5.00 8.19 -5.62
C GLN A 49 -4.09 7.36 -6.51
N VAL A 50 -3.80 7.89 -7.70
CA VAL A 50 -2.87 7.32 -8.66
C VAL A 50 -1.74 8.33 -8.84
N ARG A 51 -0.50 7.88 -8.71
CA ARG A 51 0.71 8.69 -8.94
C ARG A 51 1.77 7.81 -9.59
N GLY A 52 2.32 8.28 -10.71
CA GLY A 52 3.39 7.58 -11.43
C GLY A 52 3.87 8.36 -12.65
N SER A 53 4.62 7.69 -13.52
CA SER A 53 5.13 8.29 -14.77
C SER A 53 4.01 8.72 -15.73
N ALA A 54 2.83 8.10 -15.65
CA ALA A 54 1.64 8.43 -16.43
C ALA A 54 0.89 9.70 -15.94
N GLY A 55 1.28 10.26 -14.79
CA GLY A 55 0.66 11.42 -14.16
C GLY A 55 0.10 11.15 -12.76
N GLU A 56 -0.69 12.11 -12.28
CA GLU A 56 -1.37 12.04 -10.98
C GLU A 56 -2.88 12.26 -11.13
N TRP A 57 -3.66 11.49 -10.38
CA TRP A 57 -5.10 11.67 -10.28
C TRP A 57 -5.57 11.29 -8.88
N ALA A 58 -6.54 12.03 -8.36
CA ALA A 58 -7.20 11.72 -7.10
C ALA A 58 -8.71 11.89 -7.25
N GLY A 59 -9.47 10.96 -6.68
CA GLY A 59 -10.92 10.98 -6.73
C GLY A 59 -11.54 10.37 -5.49
N THR A 60 -12.75 10.81 -5.18
CA THR A 60 -13.55 10.35 -4.06
C THR A 60 -14.97 10.06 -4.50
N ALA A 61 -15.59 9.04 -3.92
CA ALA A 61 -17.01 8.75 -4.11
C ALA A 61 -17.64 8.28 -2.80
N GLY A 62 -18.94 8.50 -2.65
CA GLY A 62 -19.69 8.09 -1.47
C GLY A 62 -19.54 8.99 -0.23
N VAL A 63 -19.88 8.42 0.92
CA VAL A 63 -20.07 9.12 2.20
C VAL A 63 -19.22 8.49 3.30
N ALA A 64 -18.60 9.33 4.12
CA ALA A 64 -17.86 8.87 5.31
C ALA A 64 -18.78 8.40 6.44
N ASP A 65 -20.03 8.87 6.46
CA ASP A 65 -21.04 8.50 7.45
C ASP A 65 -22.39 8.31 6.74
N ILE A 66 -22.94 7.10 6.82
CA ILE A 66 -24.19 6.73 6.15
C ILE A 66 -25.44 7.32 6.85
N HIS A 67 -25.33 7.72 8.11
CA HIS A 67 -26.42 8.33 8.87
C HIS A 67 -26.49 9.83 8.61
N THR A 68 -25.34 10.51 8.53
CA THR A 68 -25.28 11.96 8.27
C THR A 68 -25.16 12.30 6.79
N ALA A 69 -24.90 11.30 5.94
CA ALA A 69 -24.58 11.46 4.53
C ALA A 69 -23.42 12.45 4.26
N CYS A 70 -22.51 12.63 5.23
CA CYS A 70 -21.36 13.51 5.00
C CYS A 70 -20.45 12.90 3.92
N PRO A 71 -20.05 13.65 2.89
CA PRO A 71 -19.12 13.17 1.87
C PRO A 71 -17.80 12.70 2.47
N VAL A 72 -17.14 11.75 1.80
CA VAL A 72 -15.78 11.37 2.20
C VAL A 72 -14.79 12.52 1.92
N PRO A 73 -13.96 12.94 2.89
CA PRO A 73 -12.93 13.95 2.66
C PRO A 73 -11.85 13.45 1.69
N GLN A 74 -11.23 14.35 0.92
CA GLN A 74 -10.16 13.99 -0.01
C GLN A 74 -8.91 13.41 0.69
N ASP A 75 -8.64 13.89 1.91
CA ASP A 75 -7.58 13.43 2.81
C ASP A 75 -8.09 12.44 3.86
N GLY A 76 -9.27 11.86 3.63
CA GLY A 76 -9.89 10.89 4.51
C GLY A 76 -9.01 9.67 4.73
N ARG A 77 -9.18 9.02 5.90
CA ARG A 77 -8.41 7.84 6.29
C ARG A 77 -9.34 6.68 6.57
N PHE A 78 -8.92 5.49 6.15
CA PHE A 78 -9.61 4.22 6.43
C PHE A 78 -8.70 3.29 7.22
N ARG A 79 -9.32 2.38 7.97
CA ARG A 79 -8.60 1.24 8.54
C ARG A 79 -8.29 0.25 7.42
N VAL A 80 -7.01 0.06 7.13
CA VAL A 80 -6.54 -0.73 5.97
C VAL A 80 -6.48 -2.24 6.22
N GLY A 81 -6.81 -2.69 7.44
CA GLY A 81 -6.87 -4.11 7.80
C GLY A 81 -5.59 -4.87 7.45
N SER A 82 -5.73 -5.99 6.74
CA SER A 82 -4.63 -6.90 6.38
C SER A 82 -3.55 -6.28 5.48
N ILE A 83 -3.77 -5.10 4.88
CA ILE A 83 -2.69 -4.35 4.20
C ILE A 83 -1.52 -4.08 5.17
N THR A 84 -1.80 -3.92 6.47
CA THR A 84 -0.79 -3.74 7.53
C THR A 84 0.26 -4.85 7.54
N LYS A 85 -0.08 -6.09 7.16
CA LYS A 85 0.84 -7.24 7.14
C LYS A 85 2.04 -7.00 6.23
N THR A 86 1.85 -6.29 5.11
CA THR A 86 2.94 -5.94 4.18
C THR A 86 3.95 -5.04 4.87
N PHE A 87 3.49 -4.04 5.62
CA PHE A 87 4.38 -3.15 6.37
C PHE A 87 5.15 -3.89 7.47
N THR A 88 4.48 -4.76 8.22
CA THR A 88 5.13 -5.62 9.23
C THR A 88 6.17 -6.53 8.58
N ALA A 89 5.85 -7.17 7.45
CA ALA A 89 6.79 -8.02 6.72
C ALA A 89 8.01 -7.23 6.24
N THR A 90 7.82 -6.03 5.69
CA THR A 90 8.93 -5.14 5.30
C THR A 90 9.83 -4.81 6.48
N ALA A 91 9.27 -4.45 7.64
CA ALA A 91 10.06 -4.15 8.84
C ALA A 91 10.90 -5.37 9.29
N VAL A 92 10.31 -6.57 9.30
CA VAL A 92 11.04 -7.81 9.64
C VAL A 92 12.15 -8.10 8.63
N LEU A 93 11.89 -7.95 7.33
CA LEU A 93 12.89 -8.17 6.29
C LEU A 93 14.04 -7.14 6.35
N GLN A 94 13.75 -5.89 6.70
CA GLN A 94 14.78 -4.87 6.94
C GLN A 94 15.65 -5.21 8.15
N LEU A 95 15.07 -5.74 9.22
CA LEU A 95 15.83 -6.24 10.38
C LEU A 95 16.69 -7.46 10.01
N ALA A 96 16.16 -8.35 9.17
CA ALA A 96 16.93 -9.48 8.67
C ALA A 96 18.12 -9.07 7.80
N ALA A 97 17.92 -8.09 6.91
CA ALA A 97 19.01 -7.52 6.11
C ALA A 97 20.12 -6.89 6.97
N ARG A 98 19.78 -6.40 8.18
CA ARG A 98 20.74 -5.85 9.16
C ARG A 98 21.31 -6.90 10.12
N GLY A 99 21.03 -8.19 9.90
CA GLY A 99 21.47 -9.28 10.77
C GLY A 99 20.84 -9.27 12.17
N ARG A 100 19.75 -8.52 12.38
CA ARG A 100 19.05 -8.41 13.67
C ARG A 100 18.02 -9.51 13.88
N ILE A 101 17.51 -10.08 12.78
CA ILE A 101 16.59 -11.22 12.76
C ILE A 101 17.11 -12.24 11.76
N ASP A 102 17.18 -13.49 12.20
CA ASP A 102 17.41 -14.66 11.35
C ASP A 102 16.05 -15.25 10.91
N LEU A 103 15.81 -15.29 9.60
CA LEU A 103 14.57 -15.80 9.02
C LEU A 103 14.40 -17.33 9.20
N GLY A 104 15.50 -18.06 9.37
CA GLY A 104 15.50 -19.51 9.60
C GLY A 104 15.42 -19.90 11.07
N ARG A 105 15.50 -18.94 11.99
CA ARG A 105 15.43 -19.20 13.43
C ARG A 105 13.98 -19.33 13.91
N ASP A 106 13.77 -20.20 14.90
CA ASP A 106 12.50 -20.33 15.61
C ASP A 106 12.07 -18.99 16.21
N VAL A 107 10.81 -18.60 16.02
CA VAL A 107 10.20 -17.39 16.57
C VAL A 107 10.34 -17.32 18.09
N ARG A 108 10.30 -18.45 18.80
CA ARG A 108 10.48 -18.49 20.26
C ARG A 108 11.86 -18.02 20.73
N SER A 109 12.85 -17.95 19.83
CA SER A 109 14.15 -17.34 20.16
C SER A 109 14.08 -15.82 20.32
N TYR A 110 13.05 -15.17 19.75
CA TYR A 110 12.80 -13.74 19.89
C TYR A 110 11.62 -13.45 20.82
N LEU A 111 10.62 -14.33 20.83
CA LEU A 111 9.37 -14.21 21.58
C LEU A 111 9.06 -15.55 22.29
N PRO A 112 9.69 -15.82 23.44
CA PRO A 112 9.67 -17.14 24.09
C PRO A 112 8.27 -17.70 24.36
N ASP A 113 7.35 -16.84 24.79
CA ASP A 113 6.00 -17.24 25.22
C ASP A 113 4.92 -17.01 24.16
N LEU A 114 5.31 -16.76 22.90
CA LEU A 114 4.35 -16.44 21.84
C LEU A 114 3.44 -17.61 21.48
N LEU A 115 4.00 -18.82 21.44
CA LEU A 115 3.32 -20.01 20.93
C LEU A 115 3.30 -21.12 21.98
N PRO A 116 2.13 -21.77 22.20
CA PRO A 116 2.01 -22.94 23.07
C PRO A 116 3.05 -24.02 22.75
N ALA A 117 3.49 -24.77 23.76
CA ALA A 117 4.61 -25.70 23.66
C ALA A 117 4.35 -26.87 22.68
N GLU A 118 3.08 -27.17 22.41
CA GLU A 118 2.67 -28.21 21.45
C GLU A 118 2.98 -27.88 19.98
N TYR A 119 3.16 -26.60 19.64
CA TYR A 119 3.54 -26.25 18.26
C TYR A 119 5.00 -26.63 18.01
N PRO A 120 5.31 -27.27 16.85
CA PRO A 120 6.70 -27.51 16.46
C PRO A 120 7.45 -26.17 16.31
N PRO A 121 8.78 -26.19 16.24
CA PRO A 121 9.56 -24.98 15.96
C PRO A 121 9.04 -24.28 14.69
N ILE A 122 8.63 -23.02 14.81
CA ILE A 122 8.11 -22.21 13.70
C ILE A 122 9.11 -21.11 13.39
N THR A 123 9.64 -21.12 12.18
CA THR A 123 10.59 -20.09 11.73
C THR A 123 9.90 -18.77 11.43
N ILE A 124 10.65 -17.67 11.51
CA ILE A 124 10.17 -16.35 11.08
C ILE A 124 9.71 -16.38 9.61
N ARG A 125 10.40 -17.12 8.73
CA ARG A 125 10.00 -17.28 7.33
C ARG A 125 8.62 -17.91 7.18
N GLN A 126 8.31 -18.94 7.97
CA GLN A 126 7.01 -19.60 7.97
C GLN A 126 5.86 -18.68 8.42
N LEU A 127 6.13 -17.73 9.31
CA LEU A 127 5.15 -16.71 9.69
C LEU A 127 4.92 -15.70 8.57
N LEU A 128 5.98 -15.25 7.89
CA LEU A 128 5.89 -14.26 6.81
C LEU A 128 5.18 -14.78 5.55
N ASN A 129 5.26 -16.09 5.28
CA ASN A 129 4.68 -16.72 4.10
C ASN A 129 3.46 -17.61 4.39
N TYR A 130 2.90 -17.55 5.61
CA TYR A 130 1.71 -18.29 6.03
C TYR A 130 1.82 -19.82 5.93
N THR A 131 3.00 -20.40 6.15
CA THR A 131 3.20 -21.86 6.15
C THR A 131 3.49 -22.45 7.54
N ALA A 132 3.23 -21.69 8.61
CA ALA A 132 3.45 -22.11 9.99
C ALA A 132 2.43 -23.15 10.51
N GLY A 133 1.29 -23.34 9.83
CA GLY A 133 0.23 -24.25 10.30
C GLY A 133 -0.54 -23.74 11.51
N LEU A 134 -0.46 -22.43 11.82
CA LEU A 134 -1.27 -21.80 12.85
C LEU A 134 -2.73 -21.75 12.40
N SER A 135 -3.65 -22.11 13.29
CA SER A 135 -5.08 -21.93 13.05
C SER A 135 -5.40 -20.44 12.90
N GLY A 136 -6.29 -20.13 11.95
CA GLY A 136 -6.85 -18.80 11.83
C GLY A 136 -7.69 -18.45 13.05
N ILE A 137 -7.89 -17.15 13.27
CA ILE A 137 -8.97 -16.68 14.13
C ILE A 137 -10.25 -16.87 13.32
N ASP A 138 -11.21 -17.63 13.86
CA ASP A 138 -12.57 -17.69 13.31
C ASP A 138 -13.18 -16.30 13.46
N PHE A 139 -13.12 -15.53 12.38
CA PHE A 139 -14.09 -14.47 12.20
C PHE A 139 -15.33 -15.17 11.67
N ASP A 140 -16.52 -14.89 12.18
CA ASP A 140 -17.72 -15.23 11.42
C ASP A 140 -17.65 -14.38 10.13
N HIS A 141 -17.06 -14.94 9.08
CA HIS A 141 -16.43 -14.21 7.96
C HIS A 141 -17.42 -13.44 7.08
N LYS A 142 -18.68 -13.34 7.50
CA LYS A 142 -19.76 -12.66 6.81
C LYS A 142 -20.61 -11.79 7.74
N ASP A 143 -20.23 -11.58 8.99
CA ASP A 143 -20.95 -10.65 9.86
C ASP A 143 -20.36 -9.23 9.77
N PRO A 144 -20.90 -8.33 8.93
CA PRO A 144 -20.51 -6.92 8.94
C PRO A 144 -20.79 -6.27 10.29
N ALA A 145 -21.71 -6.78 11.12
CA ALA A 145 -21.97 -6.26 12.46
C ALA A 145 -20.77 -6.47 13.39
N TRP A 146 -20.09 -7.62 13.32
CA TRP A 146 -18.85 -7.84 14.06
C TRP A 146 -17.78 -6.78 13.72
N PHE A 147 -17.58 -6.47 12.43
CA PHE A 147 -16.63 -5.43 12.00
C PHE A 147 -17.05 -4.03 12.43
N LEU A 148 -18.34 -3.71 12.40
CA LEU A 148 -18.85 -2.43 12.91
C LEU A 148 -18.63 -2.30 14.43
N ALA A 149 -18.86 -3.39 15.17
CA ALA A 149 -18.72 -3.45 16.62
C ALA A 149 -17.25 -3.43 17.11
N HIS A 150 -16.33 -4.07 16.37
CA HIS A 150 -14.93 -4.27 16.81
C HIS A 150 -13.89 -3.48 15.98
N GLY A 151 -14.26 -3.02 14.79
CA GLY A 151 -13.41 -2.15 13.94
C GLY A 151 -13.43 -0.69 14.36
N SER A 152 -14.43 -0.29 15.17
CA SER A 152 -14.62 1.08 15.62
C SER A 152 -14.06 1.25 17.03
N THR A 153 -12.79 1.61 17.18
CA THR A 153 -12.32 2.08 18.49
C THR A 153 -13.10 3.36 18.84
N PRO A 154 -13.78 3.45 20.00
CA PRO A 154 -14.41 4.69 20.43
C PRO A 154 -13.32 5.76 20.58
N GLY A 155 -13.26 6.70 19.64
CA GLY A 155 -12.21 7.74 19.60
C GLY A 155 -11.55 7.93 18.23
N HIS A 156 -11.64 6.95 17.33
CA HIS A 156 -11.26 7.10 15.91
C HIS A 156 -12.48 7.20 15.00
N ARG A 157 -13.50 7.94 15.44
CA ARG A 157 -14.34 8.68 14.49
C ARG A 157 -13.37 9.57 13.72
N ALA A 158 -13.55 9.77 12.42
CA ALA A 158 -12.81 10.82 11.71
C ALA A 158 -12.89 12.08 12.58
N SER A 159 -11.77 12.46 13.21
CA SER A 159 -11.75 13.56 14.15
C SER A 159 -12.04 14.78 13.32
N SER A 160 -13.30 15.20 13.34
CA SER A 160 -13.75 16.41 12.69
C SER A 160 -13.08 17.56 13.43
N SER A 161 -11.99 18.06 12.85
CA SER A 161 -11.77 19.50 12.93
C SER A 161 -13.05 20.12 12.38
N THR A 162 -13.72 20.86 13.25
CA THR A 162 -15.09 21.33 13.13
C THR A 162 -15.35 22.00 11.79
N SER A 163 -15.91 21.26 10.84
CA SER A 163 -16.44 21.80 9.59
C SER A 163 -17.70 20.99 9.26
N ARG A 164 -18.88 21.56 9.52
CA ARG A 164 -20.17 21.09 8.99
C ARG A 164 -19.97 20.66 7.53
N CYS A 165 -20.43 19.46 7.14
CA CYS A 165 -20.14 18.81 5.85
C CYS A 165 -19.81 19.85 4.75
N GLY A 166 -18.54 20.18 4.59
CA GLY A 166 -18.09 21.29 3.75
C GLY A 166 -17.92 20.78 2.33
N ALA A 167 -18.97 20.90 1.52
CA ALA A 167 -18.93 20.49 0.13
C ALA A 167 -18.04 21.44 -0.69
N SER A 168 -16.74 21.15 -0.79
CA SER A 168 -15.91 21.73 -1.85
C SER A 168 -16.19 21.00 -3.16
N ARG A 169 -17.24 21.46 -3.88
CA ARG A 169 -17.51 21.07 -5.26
C ARG A 169 -16.34 21.54 -6.13
N TRP A 170 -15.50 20.62 -6.58
CA TRP A 170 -14.47 20.95 -7.57
C TRP A 170 -15.01 20.72 -8.98
N SER A 171 -14.96 21.78 -9.79
CA SER A 171 -15.00 21.69 -11.25
C SER A 171 -13.59 21.36 -11.75
N SER A 172 -13.48 20.36 -12.61
CA SER A 172 -12.28 19.98 -13.35
C SER A 172 -11.53 21.23 -13.84
N ARG A 173 -10.40 21.61 -13.23
CA ARG A 173 -9.48 22.57 -13.86
C ARG A 173 -8.66 21.79 -14.89
N PRO A 174 -8.70 22.15 -16.18
CA PRO A 174 -7.75 21.63 -17.15
C PRO A 174 -6.33 21.98 -16.70
N GLY A 175 -5.40 21.03 -16.83
CA GLY A 175 -3.99 21.27 -16.57
C GLY A 175 -3.43 22.41 -17.44
N PRO A 176 -2.36 23.09 -17.01
CA PRO A 176 -1.80 24.23 -17.74
C PRO A 176 -1.34 23.78 -19.13
N SER A 177 -1.83 24.47 -20.17
CA SER A 177 -1.29 24.37 -21.52
C SER A 177 0.18 24.77 -21.51
N SER A 178 1.04 23.88 -21.99
CA SER A 178 2.47 24.11 -22.17
C SER A 178 2.71 25.25 -23.16
N SER A 179 2.94 26.46 -22.65
CA SER A 179 3.67 27.51 -23.38
C SER A 179 5.13 27.48 -22.94
N MET A 180 5.99 27.08 -23.87
CA MET A 180 7.45 27.17 -23.81
C MET A 180 7.88 28.56 -23.32
N GLY A 181 8.60 28.59 -22.20
CA GLY A 181 9.22 29.78 -21.63
C GLY A 181 10.44 29.36 -20.82
N THR A 182 11.59 29.88 -21.19
CA THR A 182 12.95 29.49 -20.79
C THR A 182 13.22 29.48 -19.28
N SER A 183 14.03 28.51 -18.84
CA SER A 183 14.54 28.29 -17.49
C SER A 183 15.15 29.54 -16.81
N PRO A 184 15.22 29.51 -15.47
CA PRO A 184 16.55 29.51 -14.87
C PRO A 184 16.74 28.41 -13.82
N THR A 185 17.98 27.92 -13.80
CA THR A 185 18.58 26.96 -12.88
C THR A 185 18.50 27.38 -11.42
N THR A 186 18.16 26.45 -10.51
CA THR A 186 18.59 26.52 -9.11
C THR A 186 18.81 25.11 -8.58
N SER A 187 20.06 24.85 -8.19
CA SER A 187 20.53 23.63 -7.55
C SER A 187 20.11 23.56 -6.09
N TRP A 188 19.82 22.36 -5.58
CA TRP A 188 19.97 22.06 -4.16
C TRP A 188 20.64 20.70 -3.98
N ALA A 189 21.81 20.76 -3.35
CA ALA A 189 22.51 19.63 -2.77
C ALA A 189 21.81 19.18 -1.47
N TRP A 190 22.05 17.92 -1.13
CA TRP A 190 21.56 17.11 -0.01
C TRP A 190 21.31 17.85 1.32
#